data_AF-A0A6A5KSR9-F1
#
_entry.id   AF-A0A6A5KSR9-F1
#
_cell.length_a   1.000
_cell.length_b   1.000
_cell.length_c   1.000
_cell.angle_alpha   90.00
_cell.angle_beta   90.00
_cell.angle_gamma   90.00
#
_symmetry.space_group_name_H-M   'P 1'
#
loop_
_entity.id
_entity.type
_entity.pdbx_description
1 polymer ?
#
loop_
_entity_poly.entity_id
_entity_poly.type
_entity_poly.pdbx_seq_one_letter_code
_entity_poly.pdbx_strand_id
1 'polypeptide(L)' 'MAFTLGCVFSINAAMFCVFCFRAGCMASGLMSVGGGTVADLTAATERGKAMALFTVGTLLGPVVGPVMGGFATE' A
#
# COMPACT_ATOMS: atom_id res chain seq x y z
N MET A 1 4.04 -5.04 -7.38
CA MET A 1 5.51 -4.94 -7.41
C MET A 1 6.07 -4.75 -8.82
N ALA A 2 5.76 -5.62 -9.80
CA ALA A 2 6.28 -5.47 -11.16
C ALA A 2 6.05 -4.08 -11.79
N PHE A 3 4.84 -3.52 -11.68
CA PHE A 3 4.53 -2.17 -12.20
C PHE A 3 5.24 -1.05 -11.42
N THR A 4 5.44 -1.23 -10.11
CA THR A 4 6.16 -0.25 -9.27
C THR A 4 7.65 -0.20 -9.60
N LEU A 5 8.27 -1.35 -9.91
CA LEU A 5 9.64 -1.41 -10.43
C LEU A 5 9.74 -0.77 -11.82
N GLY A 6 8.70 -0.95 -12.65
CA GLY A 6 8.58 -0.27 -13.94
C GLY A 6 8.53 1.26 -13.81
N CYS A 7 7.92 1.81 -12.75
CA CYS A 7 7.96 3.25 -12.46
C CYS A 7 9.40 3.75 -12.17
N VAL A 8 10.19 2.96 -11.43
CA VAL A 8 11.58 3.33 -11.07
C VAL A 8 12.49 3.33 -12.30
N PHE A 9 12.29 2.41 -13.24
CA PHE A 9 13.10 2.28 -14.45
C PHE A 9 12.57 3.11 -15.65
N SER A 10 11.53 3.93 -15.43
CA SER A 10 10.88 4.66 -16.51
C SER A 10 11.69 5.88 -16.95
N ILE A 11 12.10 5.89 -18.22
CA ILE A 11 12.88 6.98 -18.85
C ILE A 11 12.01 8.09 -19.47
N ASN A 12 10.70 7.86 -19.64
CA ASN A 12 9.79 8.82 -20.28
C ASN A 12 8.58 9.14 -19.39
N ALA A 13 8.11 10.38 -19.42
CA ALA A 13 6.95 10.83 -18.63
C ALA A 13 5.66 10.04 -18.94
N ALA A 14 5.44 9.69 -20.21
CA ALA A 14 4.29 8.89 -20.62
C ALA A 14 4.35 7.45 -20.06
N MET A 15 5.53 6.82 -20.07
CA MET A 15 5.72 5.48 -19.48
C MET A 15 5.48 5.50 -17.98
N PHE A 16 5.98 6.54 -17.29
CA PHE A 16 5.77 6.72 -15.85
C PHE A 16 4.28 6.84 -15.52
N CYS A 17 3.53 7.68 -16.23
CA CYS A 17 2.09 7.82 -16.04
C CYS A 17 1.34 6.49 -16.25
N VAL A 18 1.68 5.72 -17.30
CA VAL A 18 1.04 4.43 -17.58
C VAL A 18 1.35 3.40 -16.47
N PHE A 19 2.60 3.35 -16.00
CA PHE A 19 2.98 2.44 -14.91
C PHE A 19 2.38 2.85 -13.57
N CYS A 20 2.32 4.14 -13.24
CA CYS A 20 1.65 4.65 -12.03
C CYS A 20 0.16 4.34 -12.04
N PHE A 21 -0.54 4.58 -13.16
CA PHE A 21 -1.95 4.25 -13.28
C PHE A 21 -2.19 2.76 -13.03
N ARG A 22 -1.39 1.90 -13.66
CA ARG A 22 -1.53 0.45 -13.55
C ARG A 22 -1.14 -0.08 -12.17
N ALA A 23 -0.11 0.50 -11.56
CA ALA A 23 0.27 0.21 -10.18
C ALA A 23 -0.85 0.59 -9.20
N GLY A 24 -1.51 1.74 -9.40
CA GLY A 24 -2.65 2.18 -8.62
C GLY A 24 -3.86 1.25 -8.77
N CYS A 25 -4.23 0.88 -9.99
CA CYS A 25 -5.33 -0.05 -10.24
C CYS A 25 -5.11 -1.41 -9.55
N MET A 26 -3.88 -1.93 -9.59
CA MET A 26 -3.54 -3.21 -8.96
C MET A 26 -3.50 -3.12 -7.42
N ALA A 27 -3.19 -1.95 -6.86
CA ALA A 27 -3.15 -1.75 -5.41
C ALA A 27 -4.55 -1.80 -4.76
N SER A 28 -5.61 -1.47 -5.51
CA SER A 28 -7.00 -1.49 -5.01
C SER A 28 -7.41 -2.84 -4.43
N GLY A 29 -7.05 -3.94 -5.12
CA GLY A 29 -7.37 -5.30 -4.67
C GLY A 29 -6.78 -5.64 -3.31
N LEU A 30 -5.56 -5.17 -3.02
CA LEU A 30 -4.90 -5.44 -1.74
C LEU A 30 -5.61 -4.76 -0.57
N MET A 31 -6.06 -3.51 -0.75
CA MET A 31 -6.80 -2.81 0.31
C MET A 31 -8.16 -3.47 0.58
N SER A 32 -8.92 -3.80 -0.46
CA SER A 32 -10.24 -4.43 -0.30
C SER A 32 -10.13 -5.83 0.30
N VAL A 33 -9.17 -6.65 -0.16
CA VAL A 33 -8.98 -8.00 0.38
C VAL A 33 -8.39 -7.95 1.79
N GLY A 34 -7.40 -7.09 2.04
CA GLY A 34 -6.77 -6.98 3.36
C GLY A 34 -7.75 -6.56 4.45
N GLY A 35 -8.54 -5.51 4.20
CA GLY A 35 -9.58 -5.08 5.15
C GLY A 35 -10.71 -6.12 5.29
N GLY A 36 -11.10 -6.76 4.18
CA GLY A 36 -12.13 -7.80 4.18
C GLY A 36 -11.72 -9.05 4.97
N THR A 37 -10.50 -9.53 4.81
CA THR A 37 -9.99 -10.71 5.53
C THR A 37 -9.88 -10.46 7.04
N VAL A 38 -9.43 -9.27 7.47
CA VAL A 38 -9.41 -8.92 8.90
C VAL A 38 -10.82 -8.82 9.47
N ALA A 39 -11.79 -8.35 8.67
CA ALA A 39 -13.19 -8.30 9.07
C ALA A 39 -13.81 -9.70 9.20
N ASP A 40 -13.44 -10.61 8.30
CA ASP A 40 -13.96 -11.98 8.24
C ASP A 40 -13.41 -12.86 9.38
N LEU A 41 -12.13 -12.73 9.70
CA LEU A 41 -11.47 -13.51 10.76
C LEU A 41 -11.78 -13.02 12.18
N THR A 42 -12.37 -11.84 12.35
CA THR A 42 -12.58 -11.25 13.68
C THR A 42 -14.02 -11.42 14.18
N ALA A 43 -14.15 -12.00 15.39
CA ALA A 43 -15.42 -12.12 16.10
C ALA A 43 -16.04 -10.74 16.42
N ALA A 44 -17.38 -10.64 16.37
CA ALA A 44 -18.12 -9.38 16.43
C ALA A 44 -17.76 -8.45 17.61
N THR A 45 -17.34 -9.01 18.74
CA THR A 45 -16.95 -8.27 19.95
C THR A 45 -15.56 -7.62 19.87
N GLU A 46 -14.63 -8.18 19.09
CA GLU A 46 -13.24 -7.70 18.98
C GLU A 46 -12.93 -6.98 17.66
N ARG A 47 -13.92 -6.85 16.75
CA ARG A 47 -13.78 -6.17 15.44
C ARG A 47 -13.22 -4.77 15.54
N GLY A 48 -13.60 -4.01 16.56
CA GLY A 48 -13.08 -2.66 16.78
C GLY A 48 -11.57 -2.64 17.04
N LYS A 49 -11.06 -3.57 17.85
CA LYS A 49 -9.63 -3.67 18.15
C LYS A 49 -8.82 -4.19 16.98
N ALA A 50 -9.33 -5.20 16.27
CA ALA A 50 -8.65 -5.77 15.11
C ALA A 50 -8.57 -4.77 13.95
N MET A 51 -9.65 -4.01 13.71
CA MET A 51 -9.64 -2.93 12.72
C MET A 51 -8.75 -1.77 13.14
N ALA A 52 -8.70 -1.43 14.42
CA ALA A 52 -7.76 -0.44 14.94
C ALA A 52 -6.30 -0.87 14.71
N LEU A 53 -5.94 -2.13 14.96
CA LEU A 53 -4.61 -2.66 14.68
C LEU A 53 -4.29 -2.65 13.18
N PHE A 54 -5.24 -3.02 12.32
CA PHE A 54 -5.07 -2.99 10.87
C PHE A 54 -4.86 -1.56 10.33
N THR A 55 -5.63 -0.59 10.84
CA THR A 55 -5.46 0.82 10.48
C THR A 55 -4.14 1.39 11.01
N VAL A 56 -3.73 1.05 12.23
CA VAL A 56 -2.40 1.43 12.76
C VAL A 56 -1.27 0.89 11.89
N GLY A 57 -1.33 -0.39 11.49
CA GLY A 57 -0.35 -0.98 10.57
C GLY A 57 -0.33 -0.29 9.20
N THR A 58 -1.51 0.05 8.68
CA THR A 58 -1.64 0.75 7.39
C THR A 58 -1.16 2.20 7.47
N LEU A 59 -1.30 2.87 8.62
CA LEU A 59 -0.76 4.21 8.87
C LEU A 59 0.77 4.21 9.06
N LEU A 60 1.32 3.17 9.69
CA LEU A 60 2.76 3.06 9.93
C LEU A 60 3.57 2.96 8.63
N GLY A 61 3.07 2.23 7.64
CA GLY A 61 3.71 2.10 6.33
C GLY A 61 4.08 3.45 5.66
N PRO A 62 3.15 4.37 5.44
CA PRO A 62 3.41 5.69 4.85
C PRO A 62 4.15 6.66 5.78
N VAL A 63 4.25 6.39 7.09
CA VAL A 63 5.09 7.18 8.00
C VAL A 63 6.56 6.74 7.90
N VAL A 64 6.81 5.43 7.90
CA VAL A 64 8.18 4.88 7.89
C VAL A 64 8.80 4.93 6.49
N GLY A 65 7.99 4.76 5.43
CA GLY A 65 8.47 4.74 4.04
C GLY A 65 9.25 5.99 3.62
N PRO A 66 8.72 7.21 3.76
CA PRO A 66 9.42 8.45 3.40
C PRO A 66 10.65 8.71 4.27
N VAL A 67 10.62 8.33 5.55
CA VAL A 67 11.77 8.48 6.46
C VAL A 67 12.94 7.65 5.94
N MET A 68 12.71 6.36 5.64
CA MET A 68 13.74 5.47 5.08
C MET A 68 14.18 5.88 3.67
N GLY A 69 13.24 6.33 2.83
CA GLY A 69 13.53 6.81 1.47
C GLY A 69 14.38 8.08 1.47
N GLY A 70 14.15 8.99 2.43
CA GLY A 70 14.96 10.19 2.64
C GLY A 70 16.41 9.85 2.99
N PHE A 71 16.62 8.93 3.94
CA PHE A 71 17.96 8.45 4.29
C PHE A 71 18.66 7.71 3.14
N ALA A 72 17.93 7.00 2.29
CA ALA A 72 18.50 6.28 1.15
C ALA A 72 18.84 7.18 -0.06
N THR A 73 18.35 8.43 -0.06
CA THR A 73 18.60 9.41 -1.13
C THR A 73 19.73 10.39 -0.77
N GLU A 74 20.13 10.45 0.50
CA GLU A 74 21.33 11.18 0.95
C GLU A 74 22.62 10.43 0.57
#